data_AF-A0A9B0T5W2-F1
#
_entry.id   AF-A0A9B0T5W2-F1
#
_cell.length_a   1.000
_cell.length_b   1.000
_cell.length_c   1.000
_cell.angle_alpha   90.00
_cell.angle_beta   90.00
_cell.angle_gamma   90.00
#
_symmetry.space_group_name_H-M   'P 1'
#
loop_
_entity.id
_entity.type
_entity.pdbx_description
1 polymer ?
#
loop_
_entity_poly.entity_id
_entity_poly.type
_entity_poly.pdbx_seq_one_letter_code
_entity_poly.pdbx_strand_id
1 'polypeptide(L)'
;MSVRQKSVSASLMGTLASCLLLIALWVQGGAAAPISSHCRLSKDDFQQPYFTNYTFMLAKEASLADNNTDVCLIDLQLFHGVHTSEHCYLMKQVLNFILEEVLLPQPDRFQPYMKEVISFLSRLSSNLSRCHIQGDGQHIRSKVQTLADTVKKLGESGEIKAIGEVGLLFTFLKNACV
;
A
#
# COMPACT_ATOMS: atom_id res chain seq x y z
N MET A 1 74.31 -13.95 -40.40
CA MET A 1 73.98 -12.64 -40.99
C MET A 1 72.73 -12.82 -41.86
N SER A 2 71.84 -11.83 -41.85
CA SER A 2 70.40 -11.82 -42.25
C SER A 2 70.10 -12.20 -43.71
N VAL A 3 68.86 -12.66 -44.01
CA VAL A 3 67.82 -11.95 -44.81
C VAL A 3 66.52 -12.80 -45.00
N ARG A 4 65.43 -12.32 -44.38
CA ARG A 4 64.04 -12.04 -44.87
C ARG A 4 63.35 -12.99 -45.90
N GLN A 5 62.16 -13.51 -45.53
CA GLN A 5 60.93 -13.49 -46.37
C GLN A 5 59.66 -13.94 -45.59
N LYS A 6 58.69 -13.03 -45.40
CA LYS A 6 57.27 -13.02 -45.84
C LYS A 6 56.38 -14.21 -45.42
N SER A 7 55.32 -13.92 -44.67
CA SER A 7 53.94 -14.13 -45.14
C SER A 7 52.96 -13.33 -44.29
N VAL A 8 52.17 -12.49 -44.94
CA VAL A 8 50.99 -11.83 -44.40
C VAL A 8 49.82 -12.77 -44.66
N SER A 9 49.00 -13.06 -43.66
CA SER A 9 47.68 -13.63 -43.88
C SER A 9 46.66 -12.82 -43.10
N ALA A 10 45.93 -12.02 -43.87
CA ALA A 10 44.66 -11.42 -43.50
C ALA A 10 43.61 -12.53 -43.38
N SER A 11 42.75 -12.46 -42.36
CA SER A 11 41.33 -12.86 -42.41
C SER A 11 40.73 -12.73 -41.00
N LEU A 12 40.30 -11.51 -40.65
CA LEU A 12 39.38 -11.27 -39.52
C LEU A 12 38.42 -10.14 -39.93
N MET A 13 37.88 -10.22 -41.15
CA MET A 13 36.71 -9.45 -41.55
C MET A 13 35.50 -10.34 -41.36
N GLY A 14 34.89 -10.32 -40.18
CA GLY A 14 33.74 -11.17 -39.93
C GLY A 14 33.02 -11.01 -38.59
N THR A 15 33.23 -9.94 -37.81
CA THR A 15 32.47 -9.76 -36.55
C THR A 15 32.16 -8.31 -36.16
N LEU A 16 32.51 -7.30 -36.96
CA LEU A 16 32.33 -5.90 -36.54
C LEU A 16 30.93 -5.32 -36.81
N ALA A 17 30.09 -5.97 -37.62
CA ALA A 17 28.74 -5.49 -37.90
C ALA A 17 27.71 -5.81 -36.78
N SER A 18 27.96 -6.83 -35.95
CA SER A 18 27.01 -7.26 -34.92
C SER A 18 27.12 -6.45 -33.61
N CYS A 19 28.29 -5.90 -33.30
CA CYS A 19 28.46 -5.11 -32.07
C CYS A 19 27.90 -3.68 -32.19
N LEU A 20 27.83 -3.12 -33.40
CA LEU A 20 27.34 -1.75 -33.60
C LEU A 20 25.81 -1.64 -33.51
N LEU A 21 25.07 -2.69 -33.84
CA LEU A 21 23.60 -2.72 -33.70
C LEU A 21 23.13 -2.80 -32.23
N LEU A 22 23.94 -3.40 -31.35
CA LEU A 22 23.61 -3.50 -29.92
C LEU A 22 23.85 -2.17 -29.18
N ILE A 23 24.81 -1.36 -29.62
CA ILE A 23 25.08 -0.05 -29.02
C ILE A 23 24.00 0.98 -29.41
N ALA A 24 23.44 0.88 -30.62
CA ALA A 24 22.35 1.75 -31.06
C ALA A 24 21.06 1.59 -30.22
N LEU A 25 20.80 0.38 -29.69
CA LEU A 25 19.65 0.12 -28.82
C LEU A 25 19.83 0.64 -27.38
N TRP A 26 21.05 0.95 -26.94
CA TRP A 26 21.28 1.53 -25.61
C TRP A 26 21.15 3.06 -25.58
N VAL A 27 21.16 3.72 -26.75
CA VAL A 27 21.04 5.18 -26.88
C VAL A 27 19.57 5.64 -26.98
N GLN A 28 18.61 4.72 -27.10
CA GLN A 28 17.24 5.03 -26.71
C GLN A 28 17.15 4.94 -25.19
N GLY A 29 17.63 6.00 -24.54
CA GLY A 29 17.14 6.42 -23.24
C GLY A 29 15.64 6.66 -23.36
N GLY A 30 14.87 5.57 -23.34
CA GLY A 30 13.48 5.61 -22.98
C GLY A 30 13.46 6.23 -21.61
N ALA A 31 13.18 7.52 -21.54
CA ALA A 31 12.66 8.12 -20.33
C ALA A 31 11.40 7.31 -20.04
N ALA A 32 11.55 6.26 -19.23
CA ALA A 32 10.42 5.69 -18.53
C ALA A 32 9.84 6.89 -17.81
N ALA A 33 8.72 7.42 -18.34
CA ALA A 33 7.93 8.39 -17.61
C ALA A 33 7.81 7.81 -16.20
N PRO A 34 8.11 8.59 -15.14
CA PRO A 34 7.98 8.07 -13.80
C PRO A 34 6.57 7.49 -13.74
N ILE A 35 6.47 6.18 -13.51
CA ILE A 35 5.17 5.55 -13.28
C ILE A 35 4.74 6.17 -11.97
N SER A 36 4.04 7.30 -12.04
CA SER A 36 3.47 7.92 -10.88
C SER A 36 2.42 6.94 -10.42
N SER A 37 2.77 6.12 -9.43
CA SER A 37 1.83 5.21 -8.81
C SER A 37 0.90 6.06 -7.96
N HIS A 38 -0.02 6.77 -8.60
CA HIS A 38 -1.03 7.53 -7.89
C HIS A 38 -1.82 6.52 -7.05
N CYS A 39 -1.76 6.70 -5.73
CA CYS A 39 -2.51 5.89 -4.79
C CYS A 39 -3.99 6.10 -5.06
N ARG A 40 -4.64 5.10 -5.65
CA ARG A 40 -6.05 5.18 -6.05
C ARG A 40 -6.74 3.83 -5.95
N LEU A 41 -8.01 3.85 -5.64
CA LEU A 41 -8.93 2.71 -5.66
C LEU A 41 -10.07 2.98 -6.64
N SER A 42 -10.71 1.91 -7.13
CA SER A 42 -11.88 2.08 -8.00
C SER A 42 -13.07 2.57 -7.16
N LYS A 43 -13.89 3.46 -7.74
CA LYS A 43 -15.16 3.84 -7.12
C LYS A 43 -16.07 2.62 -6.90
N ASP A 44 -16.00 1.64 -7.81
CA ASP A 44 -16.81 0.43 -7.79
C ASP A 44 -16.48 -0.45 -6.58
N ASP A 45 -15.26 -0.38 -6.04
CA ASP A 45 -14.85 -1.10 -4.83
C ASP A 45 -15.68 -0.67 -3.61
N PHE A 46 -16.23 0.55 -3.61
CA PHE A 46 -17.01 1.14 -2.52
C PHE A 46 -18.52 1.25 -2.82
N GLN A 47 -18.97 0.74 -3.97
CA GLN A 47 -20.38 0.74 -4.35
C GLN A 47 -21.05 -0.63 -4.16
N GLN A 48 -20.31 -1.63 -3.66
CA GLN A 48 -20.83 -2.97 -3.40
C GLN A 48 -21.57 -3.00 -2.05
N PRO A 49 -22.92 -3.02 -2.02
CA PRO A 49 -23.68 -2.86 -0.77
C PRO A 49 -23.40 -3.97 0.23
N TYR A 50 -23.10 -5.18 -0.27
CA TYR A 50 -22.76 -6.34 0.55
C TYR A 50 -21.56 -6.05 1.47
N PHE A 51 -20.41 -5.66 0.90
CA PHE A 51 -19.21 -5.40 1.70
C PHE A 51 -19.37 -4.16 2.58
N THR A 52 -20.01 -3.10 2.06
CA THR A 52 -20.31 -1.91 2.88
C THR A 52 -21.13 -2.28 4.12
N ASN A 53 -22.21 -3.04 3.95
CA ASN A 53 -23.05 -3.46 5.08
C ASN A 53 -22.27 -4.33 6.07
N TYR A 54 -21.50 -5.31 5.58
CA TYR A 54 -20.71 -6.18 6.45
C TYR A 54 -19.63 -5.42 7.23
N THR A 55 -18.99 -4.42 6.61
CA THR A 55 -18.03 -3.55 7.30
C THR A 55 -18.68 -2.75 8.42
N PHE A 56 -19.83 -2.11 8.16
CA PHE A 56 -20.51 -1.34 9.19
C PHE A 56 -21.16 -2.22 10.27
N MET A 57 -21.59 -3.44 9.93
CA MET A 57 -22.06 -4.41 10.93
C MET A 57 -20.92 -4.90 11.82
N LEU A 58 -19.74 -5.21 11.26
CA LEU A 58 -18.56 -5.55 12.06
C LEU A 58 -18.17 -4.42 13.02
N ALA A 59 -18.10 -3.19 12.51
CA ALA A 59 -17.81 -2.01 13.31
C ALA A 59 -18.81 -1.87 14.47
N LYS A 60 -20.10 -2.02 14.18
CA LYS A 60 -21.16 -1.95 15.18
C LYS A 60 -20.99 -3.04 16.25
N GLU A 61 -20.86 -4.30 15.88
CA GLU A 61 -20.73 -5.41 16.83
C GLU A 61 -19.51 -5.24 17.75
N ALA A 62 -18.36 -4.83 17.21
CA ALA A 62 -17.17 -4.59 18.02
C ALA A 62 -17.30 -3.35 18.90
N SER A 63 -17.93 -2.28 18.42
CA SER A 63 -18.16 -1.06 19.22
C SER A 63 -19.03 -1.30 20.45
N LEU A 64 -19.92 -2.31 20.43
CA LEU A 64 -20.70 -2.70 21.61
C LEU A 64 -19.84 -3.35 22.71
N ALA A 65 -18.66 -3.87 22.35
CA ALA A 65 -17.69 -4.42 23.28
C ALA A 65 -16.58 -3.42 23.65
N ASP A 66 -16.55 -2.24 23.01
CA ASP A 66 -15.61 -1.16 23.30
C ASP A 66 -16.20 -0.20 24.35
N ASN A 67 -15.70 -0.31 25.58
CA ASN A 67 -16.14 0.54 26.69
C ASN A 67 -15.39 1.88 26.78
N ASN A 68 -14.38 2.12 25.92
CA ASN A 68 -13.57 3.33 25.99
C ASN A 68 -14.15 4.39 25.05
N THR A 69 -14.76 5.44 25.62
CA THR A 69 -15.31 6.56 24.82
C THR A 69 -14.35 7.73 24.65
N ASP A 70 -13.20 7.71 25.33
CA ASP A 70 -12.28 8.86 25.41
C ASP A 70 -11.27 8.88 24.26
N VAL A 71 -11.01 7.71 23.66
CA VAL A 71 -10.04 7.54 22.58
C VAL A 71 -10.75 7.17 21.29
N CYS A 72 -10.51 7.96 20.25
CA CYS A 72 -10.82 7.62 18.86
C CYS A 72 -9.50 7.40 18.11
N LEU A 73 -9.34 6.26 17.42
CA LEU A 73 -8.10 5.91 16.73
C LEU A 73 -8.05 6.53 15.33
N ILE A 74 -9.17 6.54 14.61
CA ILE A 74 -9.28 6.93 13.21
C ILE A 74 -10.18 8.17 13.10
N ASP A 75 -9.56 9.34 13.13
CA ASP A 75 -10.24 10.63 13.03
C ASP A 75 -9.54 11.59 12.05
N LEU A 76 -10.02 12.83 12.00
CA LEU A 76 -9.44 13.89 11.17
C LEU A 76 -8.01 14.29 11.60
N GLN A 77 -7.59 14.02 12.84
CA GLN A 77 -6.24 14.36 13.32
C GLN A 77 -5.16 13.51 12.64
N LEU A 78 -5.50 12.30 12.18
CA LEU A 78 -4.60 11.51 11.33
C LEU A 78 -4.13 12.31 10.12
N PHE A 79 -4.99 13.13 9.52
CA PHE A 79 -4.67 13.92 8.33
C PHE A 79 -4.00 15.26 8.62
N HIS A 80 -3.93 15.68 9.89
CA HIS A 80 -3.34 16.97 10.25
C HIS A 80 -1.89 17.08 9.78
N GLY A 81 -1.57 18.09 8.96
CA GLY A 81 -0.22 18.27 8.41
C GLY A 81 0.19 17.26 7.32
N VAL A 82 -0.76 16.50 6.77
CA VAL A 82 -0.54 15.62 5.60
C VAL A 82 -1.15 16.25 4.36
N HIS A 83 -0.38 16.34 3.28
CA HIS A 83 -0.86 16.93 2.04
C HIS A 83 -1.96 16.06 1.42
N THR A 84 -2.99 16.67 0.83
CA THR A 84 -4.16 15.94 0.29
C THR A 84 -3.77 14.86 -0.73
N SER A 85 -2.73 15.12 -1.54
CA SER A 85 -2.23 14.12 -2.50
C SER A 85 -1.63 12.86 -1.85
N GLU A 86 -1.32 12.90 -0.55
CA GLU A 86 -0.75 11.79 0.21
C GLU A 86 -1.80 11.10 1.11
N HIS A 87 -3.04 11.60 1.16
CA HIS A 87 -4.09 11.06 2.02
C HIS A 87 -4.38 9.59 1.72
N CYS A 88 -4.44 9.19 0.45
CA CYS A 88 -4.64 7.78 0.11
C CYS A 88 -3.45 6.91 0.56
N TYR A 89 -2.22 7.43 0.47
CA TYR A 89 -1.04 6.71 0.96
C TYR A 89 -1.05 6.57 2.48
N LEU A 90 -1.44 7.61 3.22
CA LEU A 90 -1.66 7.50 4.67
C LEU A 90 -2.68 6.41 4.98
N MET A 91 -3.83 6.42 4.31
CA MET A 91 -4.89 5.43 4.54
C MET A 91 -4.50 4.01 4.10
N LYS A 92 -3.61 3.86 3.10
CA LYS A 92 -2.97 2.57 2.80
C LYS A 92 -2.19 2.06 4.01
N GLN A 93 -1.39 2.90 4.66
CA GLN A 93 -0.58 2.47 5.81
C GLN A 93 -1.47 2.09 7.01
N VAL A 94 -2.52 2.88 7.28
CA VAL A 94 -3.51 2.55 8.32
C VAL A 94 -4.24 1.26 8.00
N LEU A 95 -4.70 1.07 6.76
CA LEU A 95 -5.35 -0.16 6.29
C LEU A 95 -4.47 -1.38 6.54
N ASN A 96 -3.20 -1.32 6.14
CA ASN A 96 -2.28 -2.44 6.31
C ASN A 96 -2.04 -2.76 7.79
N PHE A 97 -1.81 -1.73 8.62
CA PHE A 97 -1.67 -1.91 10.06
C PHE A 97 -2.91 -2.60 10.67
N ILE A 98 -4.11 -2.07 10.41
CA ILE A 98 -5.35 -2.65 10.95
C ILE A 98 -5.54 -4.09 10.45
N LEU A 99 -5.28 -4.34 9.17
CA LEU A 99 -5.43 -5.68 8.60
C LEU A 99 -4.47 -6.69 9.24
N GLU A 100 -3.18 -6.36 9.31
CA GLU A 100 -2.10 -7.28 9.72
C GLU A 100 -2.01 -7.45 11.23
N GLU A 101 -2.14 -6.36 12.00
CA GLU A 101 -1.91 -6.36 13.44
C GLU A 101 -3.20 -6.47 14.26
N VAL A 102 -4.39 -6.27 13.65
CA VAL A 102 -5.66 -6.30 14.38
C VAL A 102 -6.62 -7.37 13.85
N LEU A 103 -6.93 -7.37 12.55
CA LEU A 103 -7.97 -8.25 12.02
C LEU A 103 -7.49 -9.69 11.80
N LEU A 104 -6.36 -9.85 11.10
CA LEU A 104 -5.80 -11.18 10.78
C LEU A 104 -5.42 -12.02 11.99
N PRO A 105 -4.97 -11.45 13.13
CA PRO A 105 -4.71 -12.23 14.34
C PRO A 105 -5.97 -12.77 15.02
N GLN A 106 -7.16 -12.23 14.71
CA GLN A 106 -8.41 -12.57 15.40
C GLN A 106 -9.56 -12.92 14.43
N PRO A 107 -9.32 -13.81 13.45
CA PRO A 107 -10.25 -14.04 12.35
C PRO A 107 -11.58 -14.65 12.83
N ASP A 108 -11.61 -15.29 13.99
CA ASP A 108 -12.77 -16.02 14.52
C ASP A 108 -13.70 -15.15 15.38
N ARG A 109 -13.33 -13.90 15.71
CA ARG A 109 -14.21 -12.98 16.44
C ARG A 109 -15.27 -12.37 15.51
N PHE A 110 -16.39 -11.94 16.08
CA PHE A 110 -17.43 -11.16 15.38
C PHE A 110 -17.90 -11.78 14.05
N GLN A 111 -18.04 -13.11 14.03
CA GLN A 111 -18.56 -13.84 12.88
C GLN A 111 -20.05 -13.52 12.66
N PRO A 112 -20.54 -13.53 11.40
CA PRO A 112 -19.82 -13.86 10.18
C PRO A 112 -19.02 -12.69 9.58
N TYR A 113 -19.10 -11.49 10.17
CA TYR A 113 -18.67 -10.25 9.52
C TYR A 113 -17.17 -10.16 9.34
N MET A 114 -16.39 -10.60 10.34
CA MET A 114 -14.93 -10.52 10.32
C MET A 114 -14.30 -11.14 9.08
N LYS A 115 -14.72 -12.36 8.71
CA LYS A 115 -14.16 -13.09 7.56
C LYS A 115 -14.38 -12.34 6.24
N GLU A 116 -15.59 -11.85 6.02
CA GLU A 116 -15.95 -11.13 4.80
C GLU A 116 -15.23 -9.78 4.71
N VAL A 117 -15.09 -9.07 5.83
CA VAL A 117 -14.37 -7.79 5.89
C VAL A 117 -12.87 -7.99 5.70
N ILE A 118 -12.25 -9.01 6.29
CA ILE A 118 -10.83 -9.34 6.05
C ILE A 118 -10.59 -9.60 4.56
N SER A 119 -11.44 -10.41 3.92
CA SER A 119 -11.32 -10.71 2.48
C SER A 119 -11.41 -9.43 1.64
N PHE A 120 -12.36 -8.56 1.97
CA PHE A 120 -12.56 -7.29 1.28
C PHE A 120 -11.38 -6.33 1.47
N LEU A 121 -10.95 -6.08 2.70
CA LEU A 121 -9.86 -5.16 3.01
C LEU A 121 -8.51 -5.66 2.48
N SER A 122 -8.28 -6.98 2.47
CA SER A 122 -7.13 -7.60 1.81
C SER A 122 -7.07 -7.26 0.31
N ARG A 123 -8.23 -7.26 -0.37
CA ARG A 123 -8.31 -6.88 -1.79
C ARG A 123 -7.95 -5.41 -2.00
N LEU A 124 -8.46 -4.52 -1.15
CA LEU A 124 -8.11 -3.09 -1.22
C LEU A 124 -6.62 -2.85 -0.96
N SER A 125 -6.05 -3.52 0.03
CA SER A 125 -4.62 -3.46 0.34
C SER A 125 -3.78 -3.94 -0.84
N SER A 126 -4.17 -5.06 -1.47
CA SER A 126 -3.51 -5.59 -2.66
C SER A 126 -3.53 -4.60 -3.83
N ASN A 127 -4.68 -3.96 -4.08
CA ASN A 127 -4.82 -2.93 -5.11
C ASN A 127 -3.91 -1.71 -4.85
N LEU A 128 -3.63 -1.39 -3.58
CA LEU A 128 -2.74 -0.31 -3.17
C LEU A 128 -1.26 -0.73 -3.02
N SER A 129 -0.92 -2.01 -3.22
CA SER A 129 0.41 -2.56 -2.92
C SER A 129 1.55 -1.79 -3.59
N ARG A 130 1.40 -1.42 -4.88
CA ARG A 130 2.42 -0.69 -5.66
C ARG A 130 2.43 0.82 -5.44
N CYS A 131 1.43 1.36 -4.72
CA CYS A 131 1.33 2.79 -4.47
C CYS A 131 2.39 3.27 -3.46
N HIS A 132 3.09 4.34 -3.82
CA HIS A 132 4.10 5.00 -3.00
C HIS A 132 4.03 6.52 -3.21
N ILE A 133 4.64 7.26 -2.29
CA ILE A 133 4.81 8.72 -2.38
C ILE A 133 6.26 9.06 -2.74
N GLN A 134 6.47 10.29 -3.20
CA GLN A 134 7.81 10.84 -3.36
C GLN A 134 8.33 11.30 -1.99
N GLY A 135 9.58 10.98 -1.65
CA GLY A 135 10.17 11.28 -0.33
C GLY A 135 10.17 10.08 0.63
N ASP A 136 10.57 10.32 1.88
CA ASP A 136 10.75 9.26 2.90
C ASP A 136 9.47 8.85 3.64
N GLY A 137 8.42 9.68 3.55
CA GLY A 137 7.14 9.50 4.22
C GLY A 137 7.22 9.48 5.75
N GLN A 138 8.24 10.09 6.36
CA GLN A 138 8.44 10.04 7.81
C GLN A 138 7.25 10.61 8.59
N HIS A 139 6.64 11.70 8.12
CA HIS A 139 5.47 12.33 8.75
C HIS A 139 4.24 11.42 8.76
N ILE A 140 4.05 10.61 7.71
CA ILE A 140 2.97 9.62 7.65
C ILE A 140 3.29 8.44 8.56
N ARG A 141 4.54 7.96 8.54
CA ARG A 141 4.98 6.83 9.36
C ARG A 141 4.83 7.12 10.85
N SER A 142 5.18 8.33 11.30
CA SER A 142 5.05 8.71 12.72
C SER A 142 3.58 8.75 13.18
N LYS A 143 2.66 9.16 12.30
CA LYS A 143 1.21 9.14 12.58
C LYS A 143 0.66 7.73 12.71
N VAL A 144 1.02 6.86 11.77
CA VAL A 144 0.63 5.44 11.82
C VAL A 144 1.23 4.76 13.05
N GLN A 145 2.48 5.08 13.40
CA GLN A 145 3.12 4.59 14.62
C GLN A 145 2.38 5.06 15.87
N THR A 146 1.94 6.32 15.93
CA THR A 146 1.17 6.84 17.08
C THR A 146 -0.16 6.08 17.25
N LEU A 147 -0.85 5.79 16.14
CA LEU A 147 -2.05 4.95 16.14
C LEU A 147 -1.71 3.54 16.66
N ALA A 148 -0.66 2.91 16.12
CA ALA A 148 -0.23 1.57 16.53
C ALA A 148 0.16 1.49 18.01
N ASP A 149 0.90 2.48 18.51
CA ASP A 149 1.29 2.60 19.91
C ASP A 149 0.06 2.76 20.81
N THR A 150 -0.96 3.48 20.33
CA THR A 150 -2.22 3.65 21.07
C THR A 150 -3.00 2.34 21.15
N VAL A 151 -3.13 1.60 20.04
CA VAL A 151 -3.74 0.25 20.04
C VAL A 151 -3.00 -0.66 21.02
N LYS A 152 -1.67 -0.72 20.93
CA LYS A 152 -0.83 -1.55 21.80
C LYS A 152 -0.95 -1.16 23.27
N LYS A 153 -0.98 0.13 23.58
CA LYS A 153 -1.14 0.64 24.95
C LYS A 153 -2.49 0.25 25.56
N LEU A 154 -3.54 0.18 24.75
CA LEU A 154 -4.87 -0.24 25.17
C LEU A 154 -5.04 -1.77 25.24
N GLY A 155 -4.07 -2.55 24.74
CA GLY A 155 -4.09 -4.01 24.75
C GLY A 155 -5.27 -4.57 23.95
N GLU A 156 -5.93 -5.62 24.47
CA GLU A 156 -7.09 -6.23 23.81
C GLU A 156 -8.22 -5.22 23.54
N SER A 157 -8.47 -4.28 24.45
CA SER A 157 -9.45 -3.22 24.25
C SER A 157 -9.07 -2.30 23.08
N GLY A 158 -7.78 -2.14 22.79
CA GLY A 158 -7.28 -1.39 21.64
C GLY A 158 -7.59 -2.10 20.32
N GLU A 159 -7.45 -3.42 20.29
CA GLU A 159 -7.80 -4.25 19.13
C GLU A 159 -9.31 -4.22 18.90
N ILE A 160 -10.12 -4.36 19.95
CA ILE A 160 -11.58 -4.25 19.87
C ILE A 160 -12.01 -2.87 19.36
N LYS A 161 -11.41 -1.80 19.87
CA LYS A 161 -11.64 -0.44 19.40
C LYS A 161 -11.30 -0.29 17.92
N ALA A 162 -10.14 -0.78 17.50
CA ALA A 162 -9.73 -0.76 16.09
C ALA A 162 -10.71 -1.51 15.18
N ILE A 163 -11.24 -2.67 15.62
CA ILE A 163 -12.32 -3.37 14.91
C ILE A 163 -13.61 -2.53 14.91
N GLY A 164 -13.96 -1.89 16.02
CA GLY A 164 -15.11 -1.00 16.15
C GLY A 164 -15.06 0.21 15.22
N GLU A 165 -13.86 0.63 14.82
CA GLU A 165 -13.64 1.79 13.95
C GLU A 165 -13.40 1.43 12.47
N VAL A 166 -13.54 0.17 12.05
CA VAL A 166 -13.36 -0.23 10.64
C VAL A 166 -14.36 0.46 9.68
N GLY A 167 -15.50 0.92 10.19
CA GLY A 167 -16.44 1.77 9.43
C GLY A 167 -15.86 3.17 9.13
N LEU A 168 -15.09 3.73 10.06
CA LEU A 168 -14.36 4.98 9.86
C LEU A 168 -13.20 4.76 8.88
N LEU A 169 -12.42 3.67 9.06
CA LEU A 169 -11.39 3.24 8.11
C LEU A 169 -11.94 3.19 6.69
N PHE A 170 -13.07 2.50 6.48
CA PHE A 170 -13.72 2.39 5.17
C PHE A 170 -14.08 3.76 4.59
N THR A 171 -14.68 4.63 5.40
CA THR A 171 -15.12 5.96 4.97
C THR A 171 -13.94 6.84 4.58
N PHE A 172 -12.90 6.89 5.42
CA PHE A 172 -11.70 7.68 5.15
C PHE A 172 -10.90 7.14 3.97
N LEU A 173 -10.78 5.82 3.84
CA LEU A 173 -10.12 5.20 2.68
C LEU A 173 -10.85 5.54 1.38
N LYS A 174 -12.18 5.47 1.36
CA LYS A 174 -13.00 5.89 0.21
C LYS A 174 -12.74 7.34 -0.18
N ASN A 175 -12.81 8.25 0.80
CA ASN A 175 -12.67 9.68 0.55
C ASN A 175 -11.25 10.06 0.12
N ALA A 176 -10.24 9.36 0.62
CA ALA A 176 -8.85 9.63 0.31
C ALA A 176 -8.41 9.06 -1.04
N CYS A 177 -8.98 7.93 -1.47
CA CYS A 177 -8.44 7.11 -2.56
C CYS A 177 -9.27 7.06 -3.86
N VAL A 178 -10.49 7.60 -3.91
CA VAL A 178 -11.37 7.53 -5.10
C VAL A 178 -11.32 8.81 -5.90
#